data_AF-A0A963E471-F1
#
_entry.id   AF-A0A963E471-F1
#
_cell.length_a   1.000
_cell.length_b   1.000
_cell.length_c   1.000
_cell.angle_alpha   90.00
_cell.angle_beta   90.00
_cell.angle_gamma   90.00
#
_symmetry.space_group_name_H-M   'P 1'
#
loop_
_entity.id
_entity.type
_entity.pdbx_description
1 polymer ?
#
loop_
_entity_poly.entity_id
_entity_poly.type
_entity_poly.pdbx_seq_one_letter_code
_entity_poly.pdbx_strand_id
1 'polypeptide(L)'
;MEKDQKKPGNKSHNSLNAKQSNHIASLVYLAIFFLFLPGLACAQALNPPAIEVTKNRINVSVSWTPVSNALGYRLLYAPYPFTGSDSIKTIDLSDQTELSVQLWDGATFYVAVNAYDGSTSSKLSNVELFFLSAAPVLDANALPVTGTNWYKPPVSVTWQWQLLGEVNPDYDVELYDIDLFDSSVELIKSLQASGKKVICYFSAGSYENFREDKDRFDPATLGNLLDGWPDEQWLDIRSTRVAEIMIERLNLAMQKGCDGVEPDNMDGYLNDSGFDLTARDQLAFNKFI
;
A
#
# COMPACT_ATOMS: atom_id res chain seq x y z
N MET A 1 19.49 -52.66 43.94
CA MET A 1 20.16 -51.95 45.05
C MET A 1 21.66 -52.14 44.85
N GLU A 2 22.24 -51.13 44.20
CA GLU A 2 23.63 -50.65 44.21
C GLU A 2 24.64 -51.36 45.12
N LYS A 3 25.83 -51.68 44.57
CA LYS A 3 27.14 -51.44 45.21
C LYS A 3 28.32 -51.69 44.26
N ASP A 4 28.91 -50.58 43.83
CA ASP A 4 30.32 -50.20 43.97
C ASP A 4 31.46 -51.21 43.83
N GLN A 5 32.26 -50.97 42.78
CA GLN A 5 33.66 -50.55 42.77
C GLN A 5 34.69 -51.03 43.82
N LYS A 6 35.90 -51.23 43.25
CA LYS A 6 37.28 -51.02 43.77
C LYS A 6 38.00 -52.19 44.46
N LYS A 7 39.17 -52.54 43.90
CA LYS A 7 40.44 -52.38 44.62
C LYS A 7 41.68 -52.26 43.69
N PRO A 8 42.72 -51.53 44.12
CA PRO A 8 43.88 -51.10 43.30
C PRO A 8 45.18 -51.84 43.68
N GLY A 9 46.28 -51.59 42.95
CA GLY A 9 47.62 -51.89 43.51
C GLY A 9 48.82 -51.99 42.55
N ASN A 10 49.37 -50.83 42.18
CA ASN A 10 50.78 -50.41 42.31
C ASN A 10 51.99 -51.17 41.67
N LYS A 11 52.90 -50.32 41.15
CA LYS A 11 54.39 -50.38 41.14
C LYS A 11 55.20 -51.02 39.99
N SER A 12 55.79 -50.13 39.19
CA SER A 12 57.23 -49.94 38.87
C SER A 12 58.11 -51.11 38.42
N HIS A 13 58.76 -51.01 37.25
CA HIS A 13 60.20 -50.66 37.08
C HIS A 13 60.71 -50.93 35.65
N ASN A 14 61.50 -49.96 35.14
CA ASN A 14 62.71 -50.06 34.32
C ASN A 14 62.99 -51.28 33.41
N SER A 15 63.25 -51.01 32.12
CA SER A 15 64.59 -51.07 31.47
C SER A 15 64.56 -51.61 30.02
N LEU A 16 65.01 -50.73 29.11
CA LEU A 16 66.01 -50.89 28.05
C LEU A 16 66.17 -52.22 27.26
N ASN A 17 66.21 -51.98 25.93
CA ASN A 17 67.06 -52.60 24.89
C ASN A 17 66.69 -53.96 24.28
N ALA A 18 66.38 -53.93 22.98
CA ALA A 18 67.13 -54.58 21.86
C ALA A 18 66.19 -54.67 20.63
N LYS A 19 66.29 -53.79 19.63
CA LYS A 19 67.10 -53.85 18.39
C LYS A 19 66.72 -54.99 17.41
N GLN A 20 66.64 -54.57 16.13
CA GLN A 20 66.83 -55.34 14.87
C GLN A 20 65.56 -55.83 14.15
N SER A 21 65.29 -55.57 12.87
CA SER A 21 65.83 -54.66 11.85
C SER A 21 65.00 -54.80 10.56
N ASN A 22 64.81 -53.72 9.79
CA ASN A 22 65.22 -53.58 8.37
C ASN A 22 64.31 -52.67 7.53
N HIS A 23 64.94 -51.58 7.08
CA HIS A 23 64.93 -51.01 5.73
C HIS A 23 63.60 -50.76 5.01
N ILE A 24 63.32 -49.49 4.68
CA ILE A 24 63.65 -48.88 3.37
C ILE A 24 63.45 -47.35 3.46
N ALA A 25 64.31 -46.64 2.74
CA ALA A 25 64.60 -45.21 2.82
C ALA A 25 63.61 -44.30 2.07
N SER A 26 63.72 -43.01 2.41
CA SER A 26 63.49 -41.81 1.57
C SER A 26 62.10 -41.54 1.01
N LEU A 27 61.46 -40.44 1.45
CA LEU A 27 61.33 -39.21 0.67
C LEU A 27 60.51 -38.14 1.43
N VAL A 28 61.16 -36.99 1.62
CA VAL A 28 60.58 -35.72 2.07
C VAL A 28 59.88 -35.06 0.86
N TYR A 29 58.82 -34.28 1.14
CA TYR A 29 57.93 -33.50 0.25
C TYR A 29 56.66 -34.20 -0.24
N LEU A 30 55.51 -33.90 0.38
CA LEU A 30 54.38 -33.24 -0.30
C LEU A 30 53.24 -32.82 0.66
N ALA A 31 52.84 -31.56 0.54
CA ALA A 31 51.49 -31.03 0.75
C ALA A 31 50.81 -31.18 2.13
N ILE A 32 50.98 -30.15 2.97
CA ILE A 32 49.87 -29.63 3.78
C ILE A 32 48.88 -29.01 2.78
N PHE A 33 47.93 -29.81 2.28
CA PHE A 33 46.80 -29.28 1.53
C PHE A 33 45.82 -28.70 2.55
N PHE A 34 45.91 -27.39 2.77
CA PHE A 34 44.82 -26.62 3.32
C PHE A 34 43.58 -26.90 2.47
N LEU A 35 42.61 -27.64 3.01
CA LEU A 35 41.24 -27.67 2.48
C LEU A 35 40.60 -26.30 2.73
N PHE A 36 41.02 -25.28 1.95
CA PHE A 36 40.14 -24.17 1.62
C PHE A 36 39.19 -24.68 0.55
N LEU A 37 38.14 -25.38 0.98
CA LEU A 37 36.90 -25.33 0.22
C LEU A 37 36.43 -23.87 0.32
N PRO A 38 36.37 -23.10 -0.78
CA PRO A 38 35.59 -21.88 -0.75
C PRO A 38 34.18 -22.34 -0.40
N GLY A 39 33.71 -21.98 0.80
CA GLY A 39 32.31 -22.12 1.12
C GLY A 39 31.56 -21.46 -0.02
N LEU A 40 30.70 -22.22 -0.70
CA LEU A 40 29.66 -21.66 -1.55
C LEU A 40 28.81 -20.79 -0.60
N ALA A 41 29.21 -19.54 -0.42
CA ALA A 41 28.35 -18.53 0.14
C ALA A 41 27.15 -18.51 -0.81
N CYS A 42 26.01 -19.01 -0.34
CA CYS A 42 24.76 -18.78 -1.04
C CYS A 42 24.64 -17.27 -1.19
N ALA A 43 24.54 -16.79 -2.43
CA ALA A 43 24.26 -15.39 -2.68
C ALA A 43 23.00 -15.03 -1.87
N GLN A 44 23.16 -14.16 -0.88
CA GLN A 44 22.05 -13.75 -0.04
C GLN A 44 21.09 -12.95 -0.90
N ALA A 45 19.82 -13.38 -0.95
CA ALA A 45 18.80 -12.67 -1.72
C ALA A 45 18.68 -11.22 -1.23
N LEU A 46 18.59 -10.29 -2.19
CA LEU A 46 18.40 -8.87 -1.88
C LEU A 46 17.07 -8.65 -1.16
N ASN A 47 17.11 -7.85 -0.09
CA ASN A 47 15.89 -7.41 0.59
C ASN A 47 15.10 -6.48 -0.34
N PRO A 48 13.76 -6.55 -0.34
CA PRO A 48 12.94 -5.58 -1.06
C PRO A 48 13.13 -4.18 -0.47
N PRO A 49 13.26 -3.14 -1.30
CA PRO A 49 13.23 -1.76 -0.82
C PRO A 49 11.82 -1.41 -0.33
N ALA A 50 11.72 -0.37 0.50
CA ALA A 50 10.46 0.28 0.84
C ALA A 50 10.38 1.59 0.06
N ILE A 51 9.29 1.81 -0.67
CA ILE A 51 9.08 2.98 -1.52
C ILE A 51 8.18 4.00 -0.82
N GLU A 52 8.44 5.28 -1.06
CA GLU A 52 7.63 6.40 -0.61
C GLU A 52 7.39 7.37 -1.78
N VAL A 53 6.20 7.97 -1.84
CA VAL A 53 5.83 8.93 -2.88
C VAL A 53 5.44 10.24 -2.21
N THR A 54 6.04 11.33 -2.67
CA THR A 54 5.67 12.70 -2.30
C THR A 54 5.27 13.47 -3.56
N LYS A 55 4.34 14.42 -3.41
CA LYS A 55 3.77 15.16 -4.54
C LYS A 55 3.59 16.63 -4.22
N ASN A 56 3.74 17.46 -5.25
CA ASN A 56 3.39 18.87 -5.24
C ASN A 56 2.80 19.25 -6.59
N ARG A 57 1.47 19.34 -6.65
CA ARG A 57 0.70 19.53 -7.89
C ARG A 57 1.00 18.45 -8.92
N ILE A 58 1.69 18.80 -10.01
CA ILE A 58 2.12 17.91 -11.10
C ILE A 58 3.57 17.43 -10.98
N ASN A 59 4.25 17.79 -9.89
CA ASN A 59 5.57 17.25 -9.57
C ASN A 59 5.39 16.06 -8.62
N VAL A 60 6.03 14.94 -8.95
CA VAL A 60 6.09 13.75 -8.10
C VAL A 60 7.55 13.40 -7.83
N SER A 61 7.85 13.07 -6.58
CA SER A 61 9.12 12.49 -6.15
C SER A 61 8.84 11.11 -5.58
N VAL A 62 9.58 10.12 -6.07
CA VAL A 62 9.52 8.73 -5.62
C VAL A 62 10.88 8.39 -5.06
N SER A 63 10.94 7.97 -3.79
CA SER A 63 12.19 7.61 -3.10
C SER A 63 12.06 6.22 -2.50
N TRP A 64 13.20 5.57 -2.20
CA TRP A 64 13.18 4.25 -1.59
C TRP A 64 14.38 3.98 -0.69
N THR A 65 14.21 3.03 0.22
CA THR A 65 15.27 2.63 1.15
C THR A 65 16.44 1.96 0.42
N PRO A 66 17.70 2.36 0.70
CA PRO A 66 18.86 1.69 0.11
C PRO A 66 18.95 0.22 0.54
N VAL A 67 19.25 -0.67 -0.40
CA VAL A 67 19.43 -2.11 -0.18
C VAL A 67 20.92 -2.45 -0.22
N SER A 68 21.43 -3.08 0.84
CA SER A 68 22.83 -3.53 0.89
C SER A 68 23.15 -4.52 -0.23
N ASN A 69 24.32 -4.37 -0.86
CA ASN A 69 24.80 -5.17 -2.00
C ASN A 69 24.01 -5.01 -3.31
N ALA A 70 23.05 -4.07 -3.38
CA ALA A 70 22.43 -3.71 -4.65
C ALA A 70 23.44 -2.94 -5.53
N LEU A 71 23.51 -3.31 -6.81
CA LEU A 71 24.21 -2.56 -7.85
C LEU A 71 23.31 -1.49 -8.49
N GLY A 72 21.99 -1.66 -8.37
CA GLY A 72 21.05 -0.63 -8.78
C GLY A 72 19.59 -1.01 -8.55
N TYR A 73 18.71 -0.18 -9.09
CA TYR A 73 17.26 -0.25 -8.89
C TYR A 73 16.51 -0.10 -10.19
N ARG A 74 15.36 -0.78 -10.28
CA ARG A 74 14.40 -0.56 -11.36
C ARG A 74 13.08 -0.10 -10.76
N LEU A 75 12.59 1.02 -11.27
CA LEU A 75 11.25 1.52 -10.99
C LEU A 75 10.28 0.90 -12.00
N LEU A 76 9.25 0.23 -11.51
CA LEU A 76 8.14 -0.29 -12.28
C LEU A 76 6.95 0.65 -12.10
N TYR A 77 6.25 0.95 -13.20
CA TYR A 77 5.03 1.74 -13.16
C TYR A 77 3.96 1.19 -14.10
N ALA A 78 2.70 1.35 -13.72
CA ALA A 78 1.55 0.91 -14.52
C ALA A 78 0.42 1.96 -14.45
N PRO A 79 -0.36 2.16 -15.52
CA PRO A 79 -1.46 3.12 -15.51
C PRO A 79 -2.54 2.69 -14.51
N TYR A 80 -3.28 3.69 -14.02
CA TYR A 80 -4.52 3.48 -13.32
C TYR A 80 -5.72 3.80 -14.24
N PRO A 81 -6.77 2.96 -14.29
CA PRO A 81 -6.87 1.63 -13.66
C PRO A 81 -5.87 0.64 -14.28
N PHE A 82 -5.48 -0.38 -13.50
CA PHE A 82 -4.54 -1.39 -13.97
C PHE A 82 -5.14 -2.21 -15.12
N THR A 83 -4.45 -2.27 -16.25
CA THR A 83 -4.95 -2.91 -17.49
C THR A 83 -4.29 -4.27 -17.80
N GLY A 84 -3.55 -4.83 -16.83
CA GLY A 84 -2.85 -6.11 -16.96
C GLY A 84 -1.33 -5.98 -17.05
N SER A 85 -0.63 -7.11 -16.98
CA SER A 85 0.84 -7.16 -16.86
C SER A 85 1.58 -6.47 -18.00
N ASP A 86 1.01 -6.43 -19.19
CA ASP A 86 1.63 -5.82 -20.38
C ASP A 86 1.68 -4.28 -20.32
N SER A 87 0.85 -3.69 -19.44
CA SER A 87 0.84 -2.25 -19.17
C SER A 87 1.98 -1.81 -18.26
N ILE A 88 2.64 -2.75 -17.57
CA ILE A 88 3.76 -2.46 -16.67
C ILE A 88 4.97 -2.06 -17.51
N LYS A 89 5.52 -0.88 -17.19
CA LYS A 89 6.75 -0.35 -17.76
C LYS A 89 7.83 -0.29 -16.69
N THR A 90 9.08 -0.28 -17.12
CA THR A 90 10.24 -0.30 -16.23
C THR A 90 11.26 0.75 -16.64
N ILE A 91 11.82 1.44 -15.66
CA ILE A 91 12.91 2.40 -15.81
C ILE A 91 14.08 1.90 -14.95
N ASP A 92 15.25 1.73 -15.56
CA ASP A 92 16.48 1.43 -14.82
C ASP A 92 17.08 2.73 -14.32
N LEU A 93 17.24 2.84 -12.99
CA LEU A 93 17.71 4.05 -12.31
C LEU A 93 19.12 3.88 -11.75
N SER A 94 19.80 2.77 -12.08
CA SER A 94 21.15 2.49 -11.60
C SER A 94 21.21 2.62 -10.06
N ASP A 95 22.23 3.27 -9.50
CA ASP A 95 22.45 3.38 -8.06
C ASP A 95 21.62 4.47 -7.36
N GLN A 96 20.76 5.18 -8.10
CA GLN A 96 19.92 6.23 -7.54
C GLN A 96 18.90 5.63 -6.57
N THR A 97 18.49 6.42 -5.56
CA THR A 97 17.47 6.04 -4.58
C THR A 97 16.27 6.99 -4.58
N GLU A 98 16.20 7.86 -5.58
CA GLU A 98 15.12 8.83 -5.77
C GLU A 98 14.97 9.15 -7.26
N LEU A 99 13.73 9.45 -7.67
CA LEU A 99 13.39 10.03 -8.97
C LEU A 99 12.36 11.15 -8.75
N SER A 100 12.64 12.34 -9.29
CA SER A 100 11.67 13.44 -9.35
C SER A 100 11.32 13.77 -10.79
N VAL A 101 10.03 13.85 -11.10
CA VAL A 101 9.53 14.17 -12.44
C VAL A 101 8.29 15.04 -12.39
N GLN A 102 8.15 15.92 -13.37
CA GLN A 102 6.90 16.64 -13.63
C GLN A 102 6.10 15.87 -14.70
N LEU A 103 4.84 15.55 -14.41
CA LEU A 103 3.93 14.89 -15.35
C LEU A 103 2.79 15.83 -15.77
N TRP A 104 1.83 15.32 -16.53
CA TRP A 104 0.63 16.08 -16.93
C TRP A 104 -0.46 16.03 -15.86
N ASP A 105 -1.40 16.97 -15.95
CA ASP A 105 -2.60 17.02 -15.11
C ASP A 105 -3.44 15.74 -15.23
N GLY A 106 -3.85 15.15 -14.11
CA GLY A 106 -4.57 13.88 -14.07
C GLY A 106 -3.72 12.62 -14.27
N ALA A 107 -2.38 12.75 -14.37
CA ALA A 107 -1.49 11.59 -14.44
C ALA A 107 -1.65 10.71 -13.20
N THR A 108 -2.03 9.44 -13.41
CA THR A 108 -2.32 8.48 -12.32
C THR A 108 -1.63 7.15 -12.59
N PHE A 109 -0.78 6.72 -11.67
CA PHE A 109 0.05 5.53 -11.82
C PHE A 109 0.23 4.75 -10.52
N TYR A 110 0.30 3.43 -10.65
CA TYR A 110 0.93 2.58 -9.64
C TYR A 110 2.44 2.60 -9.83
N VAL A 111 3.20 2.59 -8.74
CA VAL A 111 4.66 2.49 -8.74
C VAL A 111 5.18 1.50 -7.71
N ALA A 112 6.25 0.79 -8.07
CA ALA A 112 7.00 -0.10 -7.19
C ALA A 112 8.47 -0.16 -7.63
N VAL A 113 9.36 -0.54 -6.73
CA VAL A 113 10.80 -0.66 -7.02
C VAL A 113 11.30 -2.05 -6.67
N ASN A 114 12.25 -2.57 -7.44
CA ASN A 114 13.11 -3.66 -6.98
C ASN A 114 14.59 -3.28 -7.11
N ALA A 115 15.42 -3.90 -6.27
CA ALA A 115 16.88 -3.80 -6.32
C ALA A 115 17.45 -4.97 -7.15
N TYR A 116 18.61 -4.79 -7.76
CA TYR A 116 19.34 -5.85 -8.47
C TYR A 116 20.85 -5.80 -8.17
N ASP A 117 21.52 -6.95 -8.25
CA ASP A 117 22.97 -7.11 -8.01
C ASP A 117 23.74 -7.59 -9.26
N GLY A 118 23.11 -7.47 -10.43
CA GLY A 118 23.65 -7.92 -11.72
C GLY A 118 23.39 -9.40 -12.02
N SER A 119 23.07 -10.22 -11.02
CA SER A 119 22.74 -11.64 -11.19
C SER A 119 21.27 -11.95 -10.89
N THR A 120 20.71 -11.25 -9.89
CA THR A 120 19.35 -11.45 -9.39
C THR A 120 18.65 -10.11 -9.14
N SER A 121 17.35 -10.17 -8.85
CA SER A 121 16.57 -9.03 -8.39
C SER A 121 15.84 -9.39 -7.11
N SER A 122 15.64 -8.40 -6.23
CA SER A 122 14.76 -8.53 -5.06
C SER A 122 13.32 -8.76 -5.51
N LYS A 123 12.45 -9.11 -4.55
CA LYS A 123 11.00 -8.91 -4.73
C LYS A 123 10.71 -7.41 -4.86
N LEU A 124 9.51 -7.07 -5.35
CA LEU A 124 9.02 -5.70 -5.38
C LEU A 124 8.86 -5.14 -3.96
N SER A 125 9.00 -3.82 -3.85
CA SER A 125 8.57 -3.03 -2.69
C SER A 125 7.06 -3.14 -2.44
N ASN A 126 6.56 -2.41 -1.43
CA ASN A 126 5.18 -1.96 -1.42
C ASN A 126 4.83 -1.26 -2.75
N VAL A 127 3.55 -1.31 -3.14
CA VAL A 127 3.04 -0.63 -4.32
C VAL A 127 2.33 0.63 -3.86
N GLU A 128 2.74 1.76 -4.39
CA GLU A 128 2.08 3.05 -4.14
C GLU A 128 1.25 3.44 -5.35
N LEU A 129 0.09 4.05 -5.11
CA LEU A 129 -0.74 4.70 -6.13
C LEU A 129 -0.65 6.20 -5.93
N PHE A 130 -0.36 6.94 -7.00
CA PHE A 130 -0.47 8.39 -6.96
C PHE A 130 -1.28 8.91 -8.15
N PHE A 131 -1.91 10.06 -7.94
CA PHE A 131 -2.52 10.88 -8.98
C PHE A 131 -1.99 12.32 -8.81
N LEU A 132 -1.93 13.06 -9.92
CA LEU A 132 -1.44 14.43 -9.94
C LEU A 132 -2.51 15.39 -10.42
N SER A 133 -2.48 16.62 -9.89
CA SER A 133 -3.38 17.70 -10.29
C SER A 133 -2.60 19.00 -10.45
N ALA A 134 -2.82 19.71 -11.55
CA ALA A 134 -2.26 21.04 -11.79
C ALA A 134 -2.97 22.10 -10.93
N ALA A 135 -4.25 21.86 -10.63
CA ALA A 135 -5.03 22.72 -9.75
C ALA A 135 -4.61 22.50 -8.27
N PRO A 136 -4.75 23.52 -7.41
CA PRO A 136 -4.76 23.29 -5.98
C PRO A 136 -5.84 22.25 -5.65
N VAL A 137 -5.50 21.29 -4.79
CA VAL A 137 -6.39 20.18 -4.41
C VAL A 137 -7.72 20.68 -3.82
N LEU A 138 -7.79 21.92 -3.35
CA LEU A 138 -8.99 22.54 -2.78
C LEU A 138 -9.13 23.98 -3.27
N ASP A 139 -9.64 24.17 -4.49
CA ASP A 139 -9.88 25.50 -5.07
C ASP A 139 -11.38 25.77 -5.25
N ALA A 140 -11.94 26.66 -4.42
CA ALA A 140 -13.32 27.11 -4.54
C ALA A 140 -13.62 27.78 -5.90
N ASN A 141 -12.60 28.27 -6.61
CA ASN A 141 -12.73 28.87 -7.93
C ASN A 141 -12.50 27.87 -9.07
N ALA A 142 -12.22 26.58 -8.77
CA ALA A 142 -12.09 25.55 -9.79
C ALA A 142 -13.35 25.53 -10.67
N LEU A 143 -13.15 25.39 -11.98
CA LEU A 143 -14.27 25.27 -12.90
C LEU A 143 -14.94 23.90 -12.71
N PRO A 144 -16.28 23.83 -12.76
CA PRO A 144 -16.97 22.56 -12.65
C PRO A 144 -16.58 21.64 -13.82
N VAL A 145 -16.45 20.35 -13.54
CA VAL A 145 -16.27 19.32 -14.57
C VAL A 145 -17.59 19.20 -15.35
N THR A 146 -17.61 19.68 -16.59
CA THR A 146 -18.81 19.70 -17.44
C THR A 146 -18.87 18.55 -18.45
N GLY A 147 -18.00 17.54 -18.27
CA GLY A 147 -17.95 16.34 -19.13
C GLY A 147 -19.32 15.67 -19.27
N THR A 148 -19.60 15.09 -20.44
CA THR A 148 -20.94 14.66 -20.83
C THR A 148 -21.25 13.17 -20.68
N ASN A 149 -20.31 12.37 -20.15
CA ASN A 149 -20.43 10.91 -20.15
C ASN A 149 -20.68 10.26 -18.77
N TRP A 150 -21.31 10.98 -17.84
CA TRP A 150 -21.72 10.45 -16.54
C TRP A 150 -23.21 10.14 -16.48
N TYR A 151 -23.60 9.21 -15.60
CA TYR A 151 -24.99 8.79 -15.43
C TYR A 151 -25.83 9.89 -14.80
N LYS A 152 -26.86 10.34 -15.52
CA LYS A 152 -27.80 11.37 -15.07
C LYS A 152 -29.16 10.71 -14.80
N PRO A 153 -29.49 10.35 -13.55
CA PRO A 153 -30.80 9.78 -13.26
C PRO A 153 -31.92 10.77 -13.62
N PRO A 154 -33.08 10.28 -14.12
CA PRO A 154 -34.25 11.13 -14.24
C PRO A 154 -34.73 11.57 -12.85
N VAL A 155 -35.43 12.72 -12.79
CA VAL A 155 -36.00 13.24 -11.52
C VAL A 155 -36.93 12.22 -10.84
N SER A 156 -37.54 11.33 -11.61
CA SER A 156 -38.46 10.30 -11.12
C SER A 156 -37.81 8.95 -10.81
N VAL A 157 -36.47 8.86 -10.79
CA VAL A 157 -35.77 7.59 -10.53
C VAL A 157 -36.25 6.99 -9.20
N THR A 158 -36.56 5.70 -9.23
CA THR A 158 -36.83 4.95 -7.99
C THR A 158 -35.52 4.48 -7.39
N TRP A 159 -35.38 4.57 -6.06
CA TRP A 159 -34.13 4.26 -5.40
C TRP A 159 -34.33 3.57 -4.05
N GLN A 160 -33.35 2.78 -3.65
CA GLN A 160 -33.24 2.17 -2.33
C GLN A 160 -31.92 2.59 -1.68
N TRP A 161 -32.00 3.09 -0.45
CA TRP A 161 -30.84 3.43 0.38
C TRP A 161 -30.72 2.40 1.51
N GLN A 162 -29.61 1.66 1.53
CA GLN A 162 -29.37 0.65 2.54
C GLN A 162 -27.87 0.55 2.88
N LEU A 163 -27.48 1.23 3.97
CA LEU A 163 -26.10 1.28 4.44
C LEU A 163 -25.77 0.22 5.51
N LEU A 164 -26.79 -0.41 6.09
CA LEU A 164 -26.62 -1.35 7.20
C LEU A 164 -27.17 -2.74 6.87
N GLY A 165 -26.46 -3.75 7.37
CA GLY A 165 -26.82 -5.17 7.22
C GLY A 165 -26.61 -5.69 5.81
N GLU A 166 -27.09 -6.91 5.56
CA GLU A 166 -27.05 -7.52 4.23
C GLU A 166 -28.01 -6.79 3.29
N VAL A 167 -27.48 -6.23 2.19
CA VAL A 167 -28.27 -5.51 1.18
C VAL A 167 -29.29 -6.46 0.56
N ASN A 168 -30.57 -6.07 0.57
CA ASN A 168 -31.62 -6.81 -0.13
C ASN A 168 -31.70 -6.39 -1.61
N PRO A 169 -31.31 -7.24 -2.57
CA PRO A 169 -31.27 -6.87 -3.99
C PRO A 169 -32.63 -6.96 -4.70
N ASP A 170 -33.69 -7.42 -4.00
CA ASP A 170 -34.98 -7.75 -4.61
C ASP A 170 -35.97 -6.58 -4.67
N TYR A 171 -35.59 -5.38 -4.20
CA TYR A 171 -36.45 -4.21 -4.34
C TYR A 171 -36.59 -3.81 -5.82
N ASP A 172 -37.83 -3.52 -6.21
CA ASP A 172 -38.18 -3.02 -7.54
C ASP A 172 -37.87 -1.53 -7.64
N VAL A 173 -36.58 -1.22 -7.68
CA VAL A 173 -36.01 0.13 -7.84
C VAL A 173 -34.93 0.13 -8.92
N GLU A 174 -34.74 1.30 -9.53
CA GLU A 174 -33.76 1.52 -10.60
C GLU A 174 -32.35 1.82 -10.08
N LEU A 175 -32.24 2.34 -8.85
CA LEU A 175 -30.97 2.75 -8.25
C LEU A 175 -30.83 2.20 -6.83
N TYR A 176 -29.64 1.75 -6.51
CA TYR A 176 -29.25 1.37 -5.16
C TYR A 176 -28.15 2.31 -4.66
N ASP A 177 -28.30 2.76 -3.43
CA ASP A 177 -27.30 3.52 -2.70
C ASP A 177 -26.89 2.69 -1.47
N ILE A 178 -25.63 2.26 -1.48
CA ILE A 178 -25.09 1.22 -0.59
C ILE A 178 -23.69 1.60 -0.10
N ASP A 179 -23.31 1.09 1.06
CA ASP A 179 -22.02 1.40 1.67
C ASP A 179 -20.84 0.95 0.79
N LEU A 180 -19.89 1.88 0.54
CA LEU A 180 -18.72 1.64 -0.30
C LEU A 180 -17.83 0.52 0.25
N PHE A 181 -17.63 0.44 1.56
CA PHE A 181 -16.68 -0.49 2.17
C PHE A 181 -17.31 -1.88 2.33
N ASP A 182 -18.54 -1.94 2.82
CA ASP A 182 -19.20 -3.18 3.20
C ASP A 182 -19.82 -3.93 2.00
N SER A 183 -20.02 -3.26 0.87
CA SER A 183 -20.57 -3.87 -0.35
C SER A 183 -19.50 -4.55 -1.20
N SER A 184 -19.72 -5.81 -1.58
CA SER A 184 -18.79 -6.56 -2.45
C SER A 184 -18.90 -6.16 -3.93
N VAL A 185 -17.83 -6.41 -4.68
CA VAL A 185 -17.82 -6.22 -6.15
C VAL A 185 -18.85 -7.11 -6.83
N GLU A 186 -19.05 -8.33 -6.31
CA GLU A 186 -20.04 -9.29 -6.79
C GLU A 186 -21.46 -8.76 -6.63
N LEU A 187 -21.77 -8.15 -5.47
CA LEU A 187 -23.07 -7.51 -5.24
C LEU A 187 -23.29 -6.38 -6.23
N ILE A 188 -22.34 -5.44 -6.35
CA ILE A 188 -22.43 -4.29 -7.27
C ILE A 188 -22.68 -4.78 -8.70
N LYS A 189 -21.90 -5.75 -9.18
CA LYS A 189 -22.06 -6.35 -10.52
C LYS A 189 -23.39 -7.06 -10.68
N SER A 190 -23.90 -7.73 -9.65
CA SER A 190 -25.20 -8.42 -9.72
C SER A 190 -26.36 -7.43 -9.86
N LEU A 191 -26.34 -6.33 -9.10
CA LEU A 191 -27.33 -5.24 -9.22
C LEU A 191 -27.27 -4.64 -10.63
N GLN A 192 -26.08 -4.34 -11.13
CA GLN A 192 -25.88 -3.80 -12.48
C GLN A 192 -26.32 -4.77 -13.58
N ALA A 193 -26.05 -6.07 -13.43
CA ALA A 193 -26.51 -7.10 -14.36
C ALA A 193 -28.05 -7.21 -14.40
N SER A 194 -28.73 -6.83 -13.31
CA SER A 194 -30.19 -6.72 -13.26
C SER A 194 -30.73 -5.38 -13.80
N GLY A 195 -29.87 -4.54 -14.38
CA GLY A 195 -30.25 -3.26 -15.00
C GLY A 195 -30.27 -2.07 -14.03
N LYS A 196 -29.84 -2.26 -12.78
CA LYS A 196 -29.84 -1.22 -11.75
C LYS A 196 -28.57 -0.38 -11.81
N LYS A 197 -28.63 0.84 -11.29
CA LYS A 197 -27.47 1.70 -11.04
C LYS A 197 -27.05 1.64 -9.58
N VAL A 198 -25.74 1.72 -9.31
CA VAL A 198 -25.21 1.63 -7.95
C VAL A 198 -24.43 2.89 -7.60
N ILE A 199 -24.92 3.62 -6.60
CA ILE A 199 -24.23 4.71 -5.93
C ILE A 199 -23.57 4.13 -4.67
N CYS A 200 -22.33 4.54 -4.43
CA CYS A 200 -21.56 4.06 -3.28
C CYS A 200 -21.39 5.17 -2.25
N TYR A 201 -21.97 4.96 -1.08
CA TYR A 201 -21.88 5.83 0.08
C TYR A 201 -20.50 5.77 0.74
N PHE A 202 -19.98 6.92 1.12
CA PHE A 202 -18.95 7.03 2.15
C PHE A 202 -19.07 8.39 2.84
N SER A 203 -18.73 8.46 4.13
CA SER A 203 -18.60 9.78 4.75
C SER A 203 -17.36 10.51 4.25
N ALA A 204 -17.54 11.71 3.71
CA ALA A 204 -16.45 12.54 3.23
C ALA A 204 -16.08 13.66 4.22
N GLY A 205 -17.07 14.15 4.98
CA GLY A 205 -16.87 15.20 5.98
C GLY A 205 -16.69 14.72 7.41
N SER A 206 -16.75 13.42 7.67
CA SER A 206 -16.53 12.85 9.00
C SER A 206 -15.57 11.65 8.98
N TYR A 207 -14.93 11.44 10.13
CA TYR A 207 -14.12 10.29 10.49
C TYR A 207 -15.00 9.26 11.19
N GLU A 208 -14.93 8.01 10.74
CA GLU A 208 -15.65 6.87 11.31
C GLU A 208 -14.62 5.87 11.89
N ASN A 209 -14.64 5.66 13.22
CA ASN A 209 -13.58 4.92 13.92
C ASN A 209 -13.52 3.41 13.63
N PHE A 210 -14.48 2.88 12.85
CA PHE A 210 -14.60 1.47 12.49
C PHE A 210 -14.16 1.19 11.05
N ARG A 211 -13.85 2.22 10.24
CA ARG A 211 -13.39 2.04 8.86
C ARG A 211 -11.96 1.49 8.82
N GLU A 212 -11.67 0.73 7.77
CA GLU A 212 -10.34 0.11 7.59
C GLU A 212 -9.22 1.14 7.38
N ASP A 213 -9.55 2.32 6.85
CA ASP A 213 -8.61 3.41 6.56
C ASP A 213 -8.49 4.43 7.70
N LYS A 214 -9.13 4.19 8.85
CA LYS A 214 -9.17 5.11 10.00
C LYS A 214 -7.80 5.58 10.49
N ASP A 215 -6.78 4.71 10.44
CA ASP A 215 -5.44 5.00 10.96
C ASP A 215 -4.64 5.93 10.04
N ARG A 216 -5.22 6.32 8.89
CA ARG A 216 -4.61 7.24 7.95
C ARG A 216 -4.92 8.69 8.27
N PHE A 217 -5.94 8.97 9.08
CA PHE A 217 -6.30 10.32 9.48
C PHE A 217 -5.34 10.83 10.56
N ASP A 218 -4.79 12.03 10.35
CA ASP A 218 -3.96 12.67 11.36
C ASP A 218 -4.84 13.13 12.53
N PRO A 219 -4.43 12.97 13.80
CA PRO A 219 -5.22 13.42 14.95
C PRO A 219 -5.61 14.89 14.89
N ALA A 220 -4.79 15.74 14.26
CA ALA A 220 -5.06 17.16 14.08
C ALA A 220 -6.21 17.48 13.10
N THR A 221 -6.64 16.50 12.31
CA THR A 221 -7.76 16.63 11.36
C THR A 221 -9.10 16.21 11.96
N LEU A 222 -9.09 15.67 13.18
CA LEU A 222 -10.28 15.20 13.89
C LEU A 222 -10.84 16.32 14.77
N GLY A 223 -12.10 16.66 14.54
CA GLY A 223 -12.82 17.71 15.23
C GLY A 223 -13.72 17.17 16.35
N ASN A 224 -14.81 17.88 16.59
CA ASN A 224 -15.82 17.46 17.56
C ASN A 224 -16.58 16.21 17.07
N LEU A 225 -17.19 15.50 18.01
CA LEU A 225 -18.11 14.40 17.72
C LEU A 225 -19.35 14.91 16.96
N LEU A 226 -19.86 14.08 16.05
CA LEU A 226 -21.15 14.33 15.40
C LEU A 226 -22.28 14.08 16.41
N ASP A 227 -23.32 14.92 16.37
CA ASP A 227 -24.46 14.76 17.26
C ASP A 227 -25.22 13.47 16.92
N GLY A 228 -25.49 12.64 17.94
CA GLY A 228 -26.08 11.31 17.77
C GLY A 228 -25.12 10.18 17.39
N TRP A 229 -23.86 10.47 17.05
CA TRP A 229 -22.88 9.50 16.56
C TRP A 229 -21.58 9.56 17.37
N PRO A 230 -21.47 8.84 18.50
CA PRO A 230 -20.35 8.97 19.44
C PRO A 230 -19.02 8.40 18.94
N ASP A 231 -19.06 7.64 17.86
CA ASP A 231 -17.90 7.01 17.20
C ASP A 231 -17.43 7.78 15.96
N GLU A 232 -18.04 8.95 15.72
CA GLU A 232 -17.86 9.74 14.50
C GLU A 232 -17.46 11.17 14.84
N GLN A 233 -16.45 11.70 14.14
CA GLN A 233 -15.91 13.05 14.37
C GLN A 233 -15.89 13.85 13.08
N TRP A 234 -16.14 15.15 13.16
CA TRP A 234 -15.99 16.03 12.00
C TRP A 234 -14.55 16.08 11.51
N LEU A 235 -14.36 16.25 10.20
CA LEU A 235 -13.04 16.38 9.58
C LEU A 235 -12.71 17.84 9.24
N ASP A 236 -11.44 18.23 9.39
CA ASP A 236 -10.94 19.45 8.74
C ASP A 236 -10.77 19.19 7.22
N ILE A 237 -11.82 19.50 6.47
CA ILE A 237 -11.88 19.33 5.01
C ILE A 237 -10.88 20.19 4.22
N ARG A 238 -10.17 21.11 4.89
CA ARG A 238 -9.07 21.90 4.27
C ARG A 238 -7.75 21.12 4.24
N SER A 239 -7.69 20.00 4.95
CA SER A 239 -6.49 19.17 5.04
C SER A 239 -6.21 18.44 3.74
N THR A 240 -4.97 18.57 3.24
CA THR A 240 -4.50 17.77 2.10
C THR A 240 -4.49 16.29 2.42
N ARG A 241 -4.31 15.90 3.69
CA ARG A 241 -4.35 14.51 4.12
C ARG A 241 -5.76 13.94 4.01
N VAL A 242 -6.78 14.69 4.42
CA VAL A 242 -8.19 14.29 4.25
C VAL A 242 -8.52 14.16 2.76
N ALA A 243 -8.10 15.13 1.94
CA ALA A 243 -8.29 15.07 0.50
C ALA A 243 -7.68 13.79 -0.10
N GLU A 244 -6.44 13.43 0.25
CA GLU A 244 -5.78 12.19 -0.20
C GLU A 244 -6.57 10.94 0.14
N ILE A 245 -7.09 10.84 1.37
CA ILE A 245 -7.93 9.71 1.79
C ILE A 245 -9.21 9.66 0.95
N MET A 246 -9.85 10.80 0.69
CA MET A 246 -11.05 10.84 -0.16
C MET A 246 -10.78 10.43 -1.60
N ILE A 247 -9.64 10.78 -2.16
CA ILE A 247 -9.26 10.27 -3.49
C ILE A 247 -9.11 8.75 -3.48
N GLU A 248 -8.58 8.17 -2.41
CA GLU A 248 -8.49 6.72 -2.31
C GLU A 248 -9.86 6.05 -2.16
N ARG A 249 -10.80 6.68 -1.44
CA ARG A 249 -12.20 6.23 -1.40
C ARG A 249 -12.88 6.33 -2.77
N LEU A 250 -12.68 7.42 -3.50
CA LEU A 250 -13.16 7.59 -4.88
C LEU A 250 -12.54 6.54 -5.83
N ASN A 251 -11.24 6.28 -5.70
CA ASN A 251 -10.55 5.24 -6.45
C ASN A 251 -11.07 3.84 -6.09
N LEU A 252 -11.41 3.59 -4.82
CA LEU A 252 -12.03 2.34 -4.40
C LEU A 252 -13.42 2.19 -5.03
N ALA A 253 -14.24 3.24 -5.05
CA ALA A 253 -15.56 3.23 -5.69
C ALA A 253 -15.45 2.92 -7.18
N MET A 254 -14.51 3.56 -7.88
CA MET A 254 -14.27 3.27 -9.29
C MET A 254 -13.77 1.83 -9.51
N GLN A 255 -12.86 1.32 -8.66
CA GLN A 255 -12.37 -0.06 -8.74
C GLN A 255 -13.46 -1.10 -8.50
N LYS A 256 -14.36 -0.82 -7.54
CA LYS A 256 -15.52 -1.67 -7.26
C LYS A 256 -16.57 -1.62 -8.37
N GLY A 257 -16.55 -0.58 -9.19
CA GLY A 257 -17.42 -0.40 -10.36
C GLY A 257 -18.69 0.37 -10.07
N CYS A 258 -18.71 1.21 -9.02
CA CYS A 258 -19.84 2.08 -8.71
C CYS A 258 -20.16 3.02 -9.90
N ASP A 259 -21.44 3.26 -10.16
CA ASP A 259 -21.92 4.20 -11.19
C ASP A 259 -21.82 5.67 -10.74
N GLY A 260 -21.74 5.89 -9.42
CA GLY A 260 -21.56 7.19 -8.77
C GLY A 260 -21.25 7.03 -7.28
N VAL A 261 -21.14 8.14 -6.56
CA VAL A 261 -20.84 8.16 -5.13
C VAL A 261 -21.78 9.09 -4.37
N GLU A 262 -22.04 8.76 -3.10
CA GLU A 262 -22.74 9.59 -2.11
C GLU A 262 -21.73 10.00 -1.02
N PRO A 263 -21.03 11.14 -1.16
CA PRO A 263 -20.16 11.67 -0.11
C PRO A 263 -20.99 12.37 0.97
N ASP A 264 -21.01 11.81 2.19
CA ASP A 264 -21.84 12.31 3.28
C ASP A 264 -21.11 13.31 4.20
N ASN A 265 -21.87 13.97 5.08
CA ASN A 265 -21.41 14.95 6.06
C ASN A 265 -20.76 16.20 5.42
N MET A 266 -21.27 16.63 4.26
CA MET A 266 -20.75 17.75 3.47
C MET A 266 -21.24 19.13 3.94
N ASP A 267 -21.50 19.27 5.22
CA ASP A 267 -22.12 20.44 5.85
C ASP A 267 -21.48 20.81 7.20
N GLY A 268 -20.24 20.38 7.46
CA GLY A 268 -19.51 20.69 8.69
C GLY A 268 -19.37 22.20 9.00
N TYR A 269 -19.44 23.06 7.98
CA TYR A 269 -19.45 24.53 8.14
C TYR A 269 -20.74 25.11 8.74
N LEU A 270 -21.82 24.31 8.84
CA LEU A 270 -23.07 24.67 9.49
C LEU A 270 -23.21 24.08 10.90
N ASN A 271 -22.26 23.22 11.29
CA ASN A 271 -22.29 22.44 12.52
C ASN A 271 -21.15 22.85 13.46
N ASP A 272 -21.22 22.41 14.73
CA ASP A 272 -20.12 22.59 15.68
C ASP A 272 -19.01 21.55 15.42
N SER A 273 -18.33 21.70 14.29
CA SER A 273 -17.28 20.78 13.86
C SER A 273 -16.01 20.81 14.71
N GLY A 274 -15.86 21.81 15.58
CA GLY A 274 -14.60 22.10 16.26
C GLY A 274 -13.58 22.83 15.36
N PHE A 275 -13.96 23.14 14.13
CA PHE A 275 -13.18 23.90 13.16
C PHE A 275 -13.94 25.16 12.70
N ASP A 276 -13.20 26.22 12.39
CA ASP A 276 -13.76 27.42 11.77
C ASP A 276 -13.89 27.21 10.24
N LEU A 277 -14.73 26.25 9.85
CA LEU A 277 -15.01 25.93 8.45
C LEU A 277 -15.98 26.96 7.87
N THR A 278 -15.66 27.45 6.67
CA THR A 278 -16.53 28.37 5.95
C THR A 278 -17.27 27.68 4.81
N ALA A 279 -18.37 28.27 4.34
CA ALA A 279 -19.03 27.83 3.11
C ALA A 279 -18.10 27.85 1.88
N ARG A 280 -17.03 28.66 1.90
CA ARG A 280 -16.02 28.70 0.84
C ARG A 280 -15.11 27.48 0.89
N ASP A 281 -14.75 27.03 2.08
CA ASP A 281 -13.99 25.79 2.26
C ASP A 281 -14.82 24.58 1.81
N GLN A 282 -16.10 24.54 2.19
CA GLN A 282 -17.02 23.51 1.72
C GLN A 282 -17.16 23.52 0.19
N LEU A 283 -17.30 24.70 -0.42
CA LEU A 283 -17.37 24.80 -1.88
C LEU A 283 -16.09 24.28 -2.57
N ALA A 284 -14.91 24.54 -1.99
CA ALA A 284 -13.66 24.00 -2.51
C ALA A 284 -13.62 22.48 -2.43
N PHE A 285 -14.06 21.90 -1.31
CA PHE A 285 -14.11 20.47 -1.09
C PHE A 285 -15.15 19.77 -1.99
N ASN A 286 -16.36 20.33 -2.13
CA ASN A 286 -17.40 19.81 -3.03
C ASN A 286 -17.00 19.79 -4.50
N LYS A 287 -16.14 20.73 -4.94
CA LYS A 287 -15.62 20.76 -6.32
C LYS A 287 -14.45 19.82 -6.55
N PHE A 288 -13.76 19.48 -5.47
CA PHE A 288 -12.62 18.59 -5.48
C PHE A 288 -13.06 17.12 -5.56
N ILE A 289 -14.12 16.76 -4.84
CA ILE A 289 -14.82 15.46 -4.96
C ILE A 289 -15.51 15.36 -6.33
#